data_AF-K7MMJ9-F1
#
_entry.id   AF-K7MMJ9-F1
#
_cell.length_a   1.000
_cell.length_b   1.000
_cell.length_c   1.000
_cell.angle_alpha   90.00
_cell.angle_beta   90.00
_cell.angle_gamma   90.00
#
_symmetry.space_group_name_H-M   'P 1'
#
loop_
_entity.id
_entity.type
_entity.pdbx_description
1 polymer ?
#
loop_
_entity_poly.entity_id
_entity_poly.type
_entity_poly.pdbx_seq_one_letter_code
_entity_poly.pdbx_strand_id
1 'polypeptide(L)'
;MLVPIIQWCSVHVLNLIVQEDLEVVGSALKKIRDRIKYVRASEARKIAFKECVLQVRGIDAKVGLRMDVATRWNSTYVMLESETKYQHAFGCLAIRDRNYVHCPSNDEWKRAEKMCEFLKPFNVMTNLISSASYPTSNRYFMQVWKIESLLREYVVSHDLVIRVMALKMFAKFTKYYREYYEILVIGAILNPRWKFKVIWFAYTKIDPSTCEEKIINLRKKIENCLTNM
;
A
#
# COMPACT_ATOMS: atom_id res chain seq x y z
N MET A 1 6.87 -27.00 0.46
CA MET A 1 8.02 -26.30 -0.18
C MET A 1 7.64 -25.12 -1.07
N LEU A 2 6.43 -25.02 -1.65
CA LEU A 2 6.06 -23.89 -2.53
C LEU A 2 5.93 -22.54 -1.82
N VAL A 3 5.60 -22.55 -0.53
CA VAL A 3 5.17 -21.36 0.20
C VAL A 3 6.30 -20.31 0.42
N PRO A 4 7.55 -20.70 0.78
CA PRO A 4 8.63 -19.72 0.93
C PRO A 4 9.08 -19.08 -0.40
N ILE A 5 9.01 -19.81 -1.53
CA ILE A 5 9.39 -19.27 -2.85
C ILE A 5 8.41 -18.17 -3.27
N ILE A 6 7.11 -18.43 -3.11
CA ILE A 6 6.05 -17.46 -3.39
C ILE A 6 6.24 -16.19 -2.55
N GLN A 7 6.66 -16.34 -1.30
CA GLN A 7 6.87 -15.24 -0.36
C GLN A 7 7.93 -14.25 -0.87
N TRP A 8 9.14 -14.71 -1.19
CA TRP A 8 10.24 -13.85 -1.64
C TRP A 8 9.97 -13.22 -3.01
N CYS A 9 9.44 -14.02 -3.95
CA CYS A 9 9.04 -13.53 -5.25
C CYS A 9 7.93 -12.46 -5.14
N SER A 10 6.98 -12.63 -4.20
CA SER A 10 5.92 -11.65 -3.98
C SER A 10 6.47 -10.31 -3.48
N VAL A 11 7.42 -10.28 -2.54
CA VAL A 11 8.03 -9.01 -2.09
C VAL A 11 8.74 -8.31 -3.25
N HIS A 12 9.50 -9.07 -4.02
CA HIS A 12 10.24 -8.53 -5.17
C HIS A 12 9.28 -7.94 -6.21
N VAL A 13 8.20 -8.66 -6.53
CA VAL A 13 7.18 -8.21 -7.48
C VAL A 13 6.42 -7.00 -6.96
N LEU A 14 6.03 -6.97 -5.67
CA LEU A 14 5.39 -5.79 -5.06
C LEU A 14 6.31 -4.57 -5.15
N ASN A 15 7.61 -4.73 -4.89
CA ASN A 15 8.58 -3.66 -5.09
C ASN A 15 8.61 -3.19 -6.55
N LEU A 16 8.70 -4.10 -7.53
CA LEU A 16 8.70 -3.75 -8.96
C LEU A 16 7.41 -3.06 -9.42
N ILE A 17 6.27 -3.39 -8.80
CA ILE A 17 4.98 -2.76 -9.06
C ILE A 17 4.98 -1.34 -8.48
N VAL A 18 5.35 -1.17 -7.20
CA VAL A 18 5.32 0.13 -6.52
C VAL A 18 6.31 1.12 -7.11
N GLN A 19 7.47 0.68 -7.62
CA GLN A 19 8.44 1.60 -8.24
C GLN A 19 7.86 2.37 -9.44
N GLU A 20 6.93 1.78 -10.20
CA GLU A 20 6.24 2.47 -11.30
C GLU A 20 5.43 3.67 -10.81
N ASP A 21 4.83 3.58 -9.61
CA ASP A 21 4.11 4.67 -8.97
C ASP A 21 5.07 5.74 -8.45
N LEU A 22 6.16 5.31 -7.79
CA LEU A 22 7.14 6.24 -7.22
C LEU A 22 7.85 7.12 -8.27
N GLU A 23 8.05 6.60 -9.49
CA GLU A 23 8.62 7.37 -10.60
C GLU A 23 7.73 8.54 -11.02
N VAL A 24 6.42 8.29 -11.11
CA VAL A 24 5.42 9.29 -11.52
C VAL A 24 5.33 10.43 -10.49
N VAL A 25 5.55 10.12 -9.23
CA VAL A 25 5.30 11.02 -8.10
C VAL A 25 6.59 11.55 -7.47
N GLY A 26 7.74 11.31 -8.11
CA GLY A 26 9.06 11.64 -7.61
C GLY A 26 9.26 13.12 -7.25
N SER A 27 8.61 14.03 -7.98
CA SER A 27 8.65 15.48 -7.69
C SER A 27 7.94 15.84 -6.38
N ALA A 28 6.78 15.22 -6.10
CA ALA A 28 6.06 15.39 -4.85
C ALA A 28 6.88 14.81 -3.67
N LEU A 29 7.45 13.62 -3.85
CA LEU A 29 8.33 13.00 -2.85
C LEU A 29 9.57 13.84 -2.55
N LYS A 30 10.16 14.50 -3.55
CA LYS A 30 11.28 15.41 -3.34
C LYS A 30 10.90 16.56 -2.40
N LYS A 31 9.75 17.21 -2.62
CA LYS A 31 9.26 18.29 -1.75
C LYS A 31 9.05 17.81 -0.30
N ILE A 32 8.52 16.61 -0.12
CA ILE A 32 8.35 15.98 1.21
C ILE A 32 9.71 15.82 1.91
N ARG A 33 10.69 15.25 1.20
CA ARG A 33 12.05 15.09 1.73
C ARG A 33 12.66 16.44 2.11
N ASP A 34 12.47 17.47 1.29
CA ASP A 34 13.04 18.80 1.55
C ASP A 34 12.43 19.46 2.79
N ARG A 35 11.13 19.26 3.06
CA ARG A 35 10.50 19.67 4.33
C ARG A 35 11.11 18.98 5.55
N ILE A 36 11.28 17.67 5.48
CA ILE A 36 11.85 16.90 6.59
C ILE A 36 13.33 17.27 6.79
N LYS A 37 14.08 17.50 5.71
CA LYS A 37 15.45 18.03 5.77
C LYS A 37 15.49 19.41 6.42
N TYR A 38 14.55 20.29 6.08
CA TYR A 38 14.47 21.62 6.67
C TYR A 38 14.38 21.55 8.20
N VAL A 39 13.42 20.76 8.72
CA VAL A 39 13.22 20.58 10.16
C VAL A 39 14.47 19.99 10.83
N ARG A 40 15.14 19.05 10.16
CA ARG A 40 16.32 18.35 10.70
C ARG A 40 17.63 19.11 10.57
N ALA A 41 17.67 20.19 9.80
CA ALA A 41 18.89 20.91 9.44
C ALA A 41 19.58 21.59 10.63
N SER A 42 18.85 21.95 11.68
CA SER A 42 19.42 22.55 12.89
C SER A 42 18.64 22.16 14.14
N GLU A 43 19.30 22.20 15.29
CA GLU A 43 18.64 21.88 16.56
C GLU A 43 17.53 22.89 16.89
N ALA A 44 17.74 24.18 16.59
CA ALA A 44 16.72 25.21 16.74
C ALA A 44 15.43 24.90 15.95
N ARG A 45 15.55 24.39 14.71
CA ARG A 45 14.38 24.01 13.90
C ARG A 45 13.69 22.75 14.42
N LYS A 46 14.45 21.77 14.92
CA LYS A 46 13.86 20.59 15.57
C LYS A 46 13.07 20.98 16.82
N ILE A 47 13.62 21.86 17.66
CA ILE A 47 12.94 22.39 18.86
C ILE A 47 11.68 23.15 18.45
N ALA A 48 11.79 24.06 17.47
CA ALA A 48 10.65 24.81 16.98
C ALA A 48 9.52 23.91 16.48
N PHE A 49 9.86 22.89 15.67
CA PHE A 49 8.88 21.93 15.19
C PHE A 49 8.29 21.07 16.31
N LYS A 50 9.09 20.63 17.29
CA LYS A 50 8.60 19.89 18.47
C LYS A 50 7.59 20.71 19.26
N GLU A 51 7.84 22.00 19.45
CA GLU A 51 6.89 22.92 20.09
C GLU A 51 5.61 23.08 19.27
N CYS A 52 5.70 23.17 17.93
CA CYS A 52 4.53 23.15 17.04
C CYS A 52 3.71 21.85 17.20
N VAL A 53 4.38 20.70 17.31
CA VAL A 53 3.71 19.39 17.56
C VAL A 53 2.97 19.39 18.90
N LEU A 54 3.56 19.97 19.95
CA LEU A 54 2.93 20.05 21.28
C LEU A 54 1.72 21.01 21.30
N GLN A 55 1.73 22.05 20.47
CA GLN A 55 0.61 23.00 20.34
C GLN A 55 -0.57 22.40 19.59
N VAL A 56 -0.32 21.52 18.62
CA VAL A 56 -1.39 20.84 17.87
C VAL A 56 -1.90 19.64 18.67
N ARG A 57 -3.15 19.72 19.13
CA ARG A 57 -3.82 18.61 19.82
C ARG A 57 -4.04 17.43 18.85
N GLY A 58 -3.80 16.21 19.33
CA GLY A 58 -4.14 14.97 18.62
C GLY A 58 -3.00 14.32 17.81
N ILE A 59 -1.80 14.90 17.80
CA ILE A 59 -0.62 14.27 17.17
C ILE A 59 0.06 13.33 18.18
N ASP A 60 0.22 12.05 17.82
CA ASP A 60 1.09 11.14 18.57
C ASP A 60 2.56 11.47 18.27
N ALA A 61 3.18 12.23 19.19
CA ALA A 61 4.58 12.62 19.10
C ALA A 61 5.56 11.43 19.06
N LYS A 62 5.14 10.21 19.44
CA LYS A 62 6.00 9.01 19.44
C LYS A 62 6.35 8.50 18.04
N VAL A 63 5.54 8.81 17.02
CA VAL A 63 5.78 8.33 15.64
C VAL A 63 7.08 8.93 15.09
N GLY A 64 7.28 10.23 15.32
CA GLY A 64 8.38 11.05 14.82
C GLY A 64 8.32 11.24 13.30
N LEU A 65 8.85 12.36 12.79
CA LEU A 65 9.07 12.52 11.35
C LEU A 65 10.10 11.51 10.86
N ARG A 66 9.80 10.77 9.78
CA ARG A 66 10.67 9.73 9.21
C ARG A 66 11.19 10.16 7.84
N MET A 67 12.50 10.09 7.64
CA MET A 67 13.11 10.25 6.30
C MET A 67 13.14 8.88 5.63
N ASP A 68 12.82 8.83 4.33
CA ASP A 68 12.91 7.59 3.58
C ASP A 68 14.34 7.25 3.16
N VAL A 69 14.51 6.01 2.73
CA VAL A 69 15.64 5.53 1.93
C VAL A 69 15.10 5.40 0.51
N ALA A 70 15.53 6.26 -0.40
CA ALA A 70 14.93 6.40 -1.74
C ALA A 70 14.85 5.09 -2.55
N THR A 71 15.73 4.12 -2.26
CA THR A 71 15.74 2.80 -2.91
C THR A 71 14.74 1.80 -2.31
N ARG A 72 14.06 2.14 -1.21
CA ARG A 72 13.17 1.25 -0.46
C ARG A 72 11.78 1.87 -0.32
N TRP A 73 10.85 1.48 -1.18
CA TRP A 73 9.49 2.02 -1.18
C TRP A 73 8.76 1.90 0.17
N ASN A 74 8.99 0.84 0.96
CA ASN A 74 8.42 0.72 2.31
C ASN A 74 8.80 1.91 3.20
N SER A 75 10.05 2.39 3.08
CA SER A 75 10.50 3.56 3.83
C SER A 75 9.88 4.85 3.30
N THR A 76 9.59 4.92 2.00
CA THR A 76 8.85 6.03 1.38
C THR A 76 7.40 6.06 1.89
N TYR A 77 6.74 4.91 2.00
CA TYR A 77 5.43 4.80 2.63
C TYR A 77 5.46 5.28 4.09
N VAL A 78 6.44 4.85 4.89
CA VAL A 78 6.58 5.29 6.29
C VAL A 78 6.86 6.79 6.40
N MET A 79 7.64 7.36 5.48
CA MET A 79 7.85 8.81 5.40
C MET A 79 6.52 9.53 5.13
N LEU A 80 5.76 9.12 4.10
CA LEU A 80 4.45 9.68 3.76
C LEU A 80 3.47 9.58 4.92
N GLU A 81 3.35 8.41 5.55
CA GLU A 81 2.45 8.19 6.68
C GLU A 81 2.85 9.03 7.90
N SER A 82 4.15 9.22 8.13
CA SER A 82 4.61 10.11 9.20
C SER A 82 4.27 11.56 8.88
N GLU A 83 4.51 12.01 7.65
CA GLU A 83 4.34 13.39 7.25
C GLU A 83 2.87 13.85 7.35
N THR A 84 1.92 13.03 6.89
CA THR A 84 0.49 13.34 6.94
C THR A 84 0.00 13.52 8.38
N LYS A 85 0.53 12.75 9.34
CA LYS A 85 0.24 12.93 10.78
C LYS A 85 0.72 14.27 11.34
N TYR A 86 1.70 14.91 10.71
CA TYR A 86 2.28 16.18 11.14
C TYR A 86 1.84 17.39 10.30
N GLN A 87 0.83 17.25 9.44
CA GLN A 87 0.35 18.32 8.56
C GLN A 87 0.12 19.65 9.30
N HIS A 88 -0.64 19.62 10.39
CA HIS A 88 -0.93 20.81 11.20
C HIS A 88 0.31 21.38 11.89
N ALA A 89 1.27 20.54 12.29
CA ALA A 89 2.52 21.00 12.88
C ALA A 89 3.39 21.74 11.85
N PHE A 90 3.41 21.31 10.58
CA PHE A 90 4.05 22.04 9.49
C PHE A 90 3.37 23.38 9.20
N GLY A 91 2.03 23.44 9.28
CA GLY A 91 1.29 24.70 9.18
C GLY A 91 1.66 25.68 10.32
N CYS A 92 1.75 25.17 11.55
CA CYS A 92 2.21 25.96 12.69
C CYS A 92 3.68 26.44 12.52
N LEU A 93 4.56 25.58 12.00
CA LEU A 93 5.95 25.96 11.70
C LEU A 93 6.02 27.09 10.67
N ALA A 94 5.15 27.09 9.66
CA ALA A 94 5.09 28.15 8.64
C ALA A 94 4.68 29.52 9.20
N ILE A 95 3.85 29.54 10.24
CA ILE A 95 3.48 30.77 10.94
C ILE A 95 4.65 31.30 11.79
N ARG A 96 5.42 30.38 12.40
CA ARG A 96 6.47 30.71 13.36
C ARG A 96 7.82 31.04 12.72
N ASP A 97 8.25 30.27 11.73
CA ASP A 97 9.55 30.42 11.08
C ASP A 97 9.36 31.02 9.69
N ARG A 98 9.63 32.33 9.56
CA ARG A 98 9.54 33.06 8.28
C ARG A 98 10.46 32.50 7.21
N ASN A 99 11.50 31.75 7.58
CA ASN A 99 12.40 31.11 6.62
C ASN A 99 11.85 29.76 6.10
N TYR A 100 10.74 29.26 6.66
CA TYR A 100 10.13 28.01 6.22
C TYR A 100 9.25 28.24 4.98
N VAL A 101 9.90 28.20 3.81
CA VAL A 101 9.25 28.39 2.50
C VAL A 101 8.65 27.11 1.91
N HIS A 102 8.78 25.97 2.61
CA HIS A 102 8.38 24.65 2.10
C HIS A 102 6.99 24.21 2.55
N CYS A 103 6.17 25.10 3.13
CA CYS A 103 4.83 24.76 3.59
C CYS A 103 3.97 24.23 2.42
N PRO A 104 3.40 23.01 2.51
CA PRO A 104 2.64 22.47 1.40
C PRO A 104 1.31 23.20 1.24
N SER A 105 0.83 23.28 0.01
CA SER A 105 -0.55 23.69 -0.24
C SER A 105 -1.53 22.60 0.21
N ASN A 106 -2.81 22.96 0.40
CA ASN A 106 -3.86 21.98 0.70
C ASN A 106 -3.96 20.87 -0.37
N ASP A 107 -3.70 21.20 -1.64
CA ASP A 107 -3.71 20.22 -2.72
C ASP A 107 -2.49 19.29 -2.71
N GLU A 108 -1.35 19.75 -2.20
CA GLU A 108 -0.18 18.91 -1.99
C GLU A 108 -0.41 17.92 -0.83
N TRP A 109 -1.05 18.38 0.26
CA TRP A 109 -1.45 17.50 1.37
C TRP A 109 -2.41 16.41 0.91
N LYS A 110 -3.50 16.79 0.22
CA LYS A 110 -4.47 15.81 -0.33
C LYS A 110 -3.80 14.80 -1.27
N ARG A 111 -2.81 15.22 -2.04
CA ARG A 111 -2.04 14.31 -2.91
C ARG A 111 -1.17 13.34 -2.09
N ALA A 112 -0.50 13.80 -1.04
CA ALA A 112 0.29 12.94 -0.16
C ALA A 112 -0.58 11.92 0.59
N GLU A 113 -1.76 12.33 1.05
CA GLU A 113 -2.75 11.44 1.68
C GLU A 113 -3.20 10.34 0.72
N LYS A 114 -3.63 10.71 -0.50
CA LYS A 114 -4.02 9.73 -1.53
C LYS A 114 -2.88 8.76 -1.87
N MET A 115 -1.64 9.24 -1.91
CA MET A 115 -0.46 8.40 -2.11
C MET A 115 -0.29 7.39 -0.97
N CYS A 116 -0.42 7.87 0.27
CA CYS A 116 -0.29 7.06 1.46
C CYS A 116 -1.39 5.99 1.49
N GLU A 117 -2.62 6.34 1.14
CA GLU A 117 -3.74 5.39 1.03
C GLU A 117 -3.50 4.35 -0.06
N PHE A 118 -3.00 4.77 -1.22
CA PHE A 118 -2.67 3.88 -2.33
C PHE A 118 -1.58 2.87 -1.97
N LEU A 119 -0.51 3.31 -1.30
CA LEU A 119 0.63 2.47 -0.92
C LEU A 119 0.33 1.57 0.29
N LYS A 120 -0.71 1.86 1.08
CA LYS A 120 -1.01 1.16 2.33
C LYS A 120 -1.27 -0.34 2.14
N PRO A 121 -2.12 -0.82 1.20
CA PRO A 121 -2.33 -2.24 0.97
C PRO A 121 -1.04 -2.99 0.60
N PHE A 122 -0.17 -2.36 -0.20
CA PHE A 122 1.14 -2.92 -0.52
C PHE A 122 1.98 -3.07 0.75
N ASN A 123 2.10 -2.02 1.57
CA ASN A 123 2.91 -2.08 2.80
C ASN A 123 2.37 -3.13 3.79
N VAL A 124 1.05 -3.25 3.93
CA VAL A 124 0.42 -4.31 4.74
C VAL A 124 0.78 -5.68 4.19
N MET A 125 0.70 -5.88 2.88
CA MET A 125 1.05 -7.16 2.26
C MET A 125 2.52 -7.50 2.45
N THR A 126 3.42 -6.54 2.27
CA THR A 126 4.86 -6.76 2.46
C THR A 126 5.22 -7.04 3.91
N ASN A 127 4.59 -6.38 4.87
CA ASN A 127 4.79 -6.69 6.30
C ASN A 127 4.21 -8.06 6.67
N LEU A 128 3.05 -8.42 6.12
CA LEU A 128 2.48 -9.76 6.30
C LEU A 128 3.42 -10.84 5.75
N ILE A 129 3.97 -10.60 4.55
CA ILE A 129 5.01 -11.45 3.98
C ILE A 129 6.23 -11.51 4.90
N SER A 130 6.78 -10.37 5.32
CA SER A 130 8.07 -10.33 6.02
C SER A 130 7.99 -10.87 7.46
N SER A 131 6.82 -10.81 8.09
CA SER A 131 6.61 -11.26 9.48
C SER A 131 6.19 -12.72 9.61
N ALA A 132 5.80 -13.38 8.53
CA ALA A 132 5.32 -14.75 8.58
C ALA A 132 6.49 -15.75 8.68
N SER A 133 6.65 -16.40 9.84
CA SER A 133 7.44 -17.64 9.96
C SER A 133 6.81 -18.78 9.16
N TYR A 134 5.47 -18.79 9.11
CA TYR A 134 4.66 -19.65 8.26
C TYR A 134 3.62 -18.80 7.53
N PRO A 135 3.68 -18.68 6.19
CA PRO A 135 2.72 -17.92 5.43
C PRO A 135 1.35 -18.58 5.51
N THR A 136 0.44 -18.04 6.31
CA THR A 136 -0.94 -18.53 6.35
C THR A 136 -1.66 -18.06 5.09
N SER A 137 -1.70 -18.92 4.07
CA SER A 137 -2.23 -18.68 2.71
C SER A 137 -3.56 -17.93 2.68
N ASN A 138 -4.42 -18.18 3.66
CA ASN A 138 -5.67 -17.44 3.84
C ASN A 138 -5.41 -15.93 3.89
N ARG A 139 -4.57 -15.40 4.78
CA ARG A 139 -4.38 -13.95 4.93
C ARG A 139 -3.88 -13.27 3.64
N TYR A 140 -3.17 -13.99 2.78
CA TYR A 140 -2.62 -13.46 1.53
C TYR A 140 -3.71 -13.15 0.51
N PHE A 141 -4.70 -14.03 0.35
CA PHE A 141 -5.76 -13.83 -0.65
C PHE A 141 -6.45 -12.48 -0.49
N MET A 142 -6.83 -12.10 0.74
CA MET A 142 -7.49 -10.82 0.97
C MET A 142 -6.60 -9.60 0.72
N GLN A 143 -5.29 -9.72 0.90
CA GLN A 143 -4.38 -8.61 0.55
C GLN A 143 -4.18 -8.50 -0.95
N VAL A 144 -4.02 -9.63 -1.65
CA VAL A 144 -3.97 -9.69 -3.12
C VAL A 144 -5.25 -9.11 -3.72
N TRP A 145 -6.41 -9.53 -3.23
CA TRP A 145 -7.71 -9.02 -3.65
C TRP A 145 -7.86 -7.51 -3.44
N LYS A 146 -7.40 -6.98 -2.29
CA LYS A 146 -7.43 -5.52 -2.01
C LYS A 146 -6.56 -4.74 -2.99
N ILE A 147 -5.35 -5.22 -3.27
CA ILE A 147 -4.44 -4.60 -4.24
C ILE A 147 -5.06 -4.66 -5.65
N GLU A 148 -5.61 -5.81 -6.05
CA GLU A 148 -6.25 -5.95 -7.36
C GLU A 148 -7.43 -4.98 -7.52
N SER A 149 -8.28 -4.88 -6.49
CA SER A 149 -9.43 -3.97 -6.48
C SER A 149 -8.99 -2.51 -6.61
N LEU A 150 -7.97 -2.11 -5.84
CA LEU A 150 -7.38 -0.77 -5.90
C LEU A 150 -6.80 -0.45 -7.28
N LEU A 151 -6.05 -1.38 -7.87
CA LEU A 151 -5.46 -1.19 -9.19
C LEU A 151 -6.54 -1.05 -10.27
N ARG A 152 -7.64 -1.83 -10.19
CA ARG A 152 -8.76 -1.72 -11.12
C ARG A 152 -9.48 -0.39 -11.03
N GLU A 153 -9.66 0.14 -9.83
CA GLU A 153 -10.21 1.49 -9.61
C GLU A 153 -9.33 2.55 -10.29
N TYR A 154 -8.01 2.44 -10.14
CA TYR A 154 -7.08 3.42 -10.70
C TYR A 154 -6.90 3.27 -12.22
N VAL A 155 -7.10 2.07 -12.78
CA VAL A 155 -7.10 1.82 -14.24
C VAL A 155 -8.22 2.58 -14.95
N VAL A 156 -9.33 2.89 -14.27
CA VAL A 156 -10.43 3.70 -14.83
C VAL A 156 -10.40 5.16 -14.39
N SER A 157 -9.31 5.61 -13.77
CA SER A 157 -9.15 7.00 -13.33
C SER A 157 -9.26 7.99 -14.51
N HIS A 158 -9.88 9.15 -14.25
CA HIS A 158 -9.92 10.27 -15.20
C HIS A 158 -8.56 10.99 -15.34
N ASP A 159 -7.68 10.83 -14.35
CA ASP A 159 -6.32 11.36 -14.41
C ASP A 159 -5.47 10.45 -15.31
N LEU A 160 -5.03 10.97 -16.46
CA LEU A 160 -4.25 10.24 -17.45
C LEU A 160 -2.94 9.68 -16.89
N VAL A 161 -2.28 10.44 -16.01
CA VAL A 161 -1.00 10.07 -15.42
C VAL A 161 -1.19 8.89 -14.47
N ILE A 162 -2.20 8.98 -13.59
CA ILE A 162 -2.59 7.90 -12.68
C ILE A 162 -3.02 6.66 -13.47
N ARG A 163 -3.81 6.83 -14.53
CA ARG A 163 -4.30 5.73 -15.35
C ARG A 163 -3.17 4.96 -16.04
N VAL A 164 -2.22 5.66 -16.66
CA VAL A 164 -1.07 5.04 -17.34
C VAL A 164 -0.22 4.25 -16.35
N MET A 165 0.04 4.82 -15.18
CA MET A 165 0.74 4.17 -14.08
C MET A 165 0.00 2.91 -13.61
N ALA A 166 -1.30 3.02 -13.34
CA ALA A 166 -2.12 1.91 -12.88
C ALA A 166 -2.18 0.77 -13.90
N LEU A 167 -2.25 1.06 -15.20
CA LEU A 167 -2.20 0.06 -16.27
C LEU A 167 -0.88 -0.74 -16.23
N LYS A 168 0.27 -0.07 -16.07
CA LYS A 168 1.57 -0.74 -15.95
C LYS A 168 1.65 -1.60 -14.70
N MET A 169 1.22 -1.06 -13.56
CA MET A 169 1.19 -1.77 -12.28
C MET A 169 0.27 -2.99 -12.34
N PHE A 170 -0.91 -2.85 -12.94
CA PHE A 170 -1.90 -3.91 -13.10
C PHE A 170 -1.41 -5.01 -14.04
N ALA A 171 -0.72 -4.66 -15.13
CA ALA A 171 -0.10 -5.64 -16.03
C ALA A 171 0.96 -6.50 -15.30
N LYS A 172 1.84 -5.87 -14.50
CA LYS A 172 2.82 -6.61 -13.68
C LYS A 172 2.15 -7.46 -12.60
N PHE A 173 1.14 -6.90 -11.93
CA PHE A 173 0.38 -7.59 -10.89
C PHE A 173 -0.33 -8.84 -11.43
N THR A 174 -1.10 -8.69 -12.51
CA THR A 174 -1.84 -9.80 -13.12
C THR A 174 -0.90 -10.85 -13.68
N LYS A 175 0.21 -10.46 -14.32
CA LYS A 175 1.22 -11.42 -14.81
C LYS A 175 1.72 -12.34 -13.71
N TYR A 176 2.04 -11.80 -12.53
CA TYR A 176 2.58 -12.60 -11.43
C TYR A 176 1.48 -13.38 -10.69
N TYR A 177 0.42 -12.69 -10.26
CA TYR A 177 -0.58 -13.33 -9.39
C TYR A 177 -1.49 -14.30 -10.13
N ARG A 178 -1.61 -14.25 -11.46
CA ARG A 178 -2.41 -15.20 -12.24
C ARG A 178 -2.02 -16.65 -11.98
N GLU A 179 -0.73 -16.94 -11.85
CA GLU A 179 -0.23 -18.30 -11.62
C GLU A 179 -0.53 -18.81 -10.20
N TYR A 180 -0.62 -17.90 -9.22
CA TYR A 180 -0.81 -18.24 -7.81
C TYR A 180 -2.23 -18.04 -7.31
N TYR A 181 -3.08 -17.36 -8.08
CA TYR A 181 -4.41 -16.93 -7.64
C TYR A 181 -5.25 -18.11 -7.18
N GLU A 182 -5.24 -19.20 -7.95
CA GLU A 182 -6.00 -20.40 -7.62
C GLU A 182 -5.55 -21.03 -6.28
N ILE A 183 -4.24 -21.12 -6.06
CA ILE A 183 -3.68 -21.65 -4.81
C ILE A 183 -4.08 -20.77 -3.62
N LEU A 184 -4.04 -19.44 -3.79
CA LEU A 184 -4.47 -18.48 -2.76
C LEU A 184 -5.95 -18.63 -2.44
N VAL A 185 -6.79 -18.81 -3.46
CA VAL A 185 -8.24 -19.02 -3.30
C VAL A 185 -8.52 -20.32 -2.55
N ILE A 186 -7.88 -21.43 -2.94
CA ILE A 186 -8.02 -22.72 -2.23
C ILE A 186 -7.59 -22.55 -0.76
N GLY A 187 -6.43 -21.92 -0.50
CA GLY A 187 -5.95 -21.65 0.85
C GLY A 187 -6.91 -20.79 1.69
N ALA A 188 -7.60 -19.84 1.05
CA ALA A 188 -8.63 -19.02 1.69
C ALA A 188 -9.93 -19.82 1.97
N ILE A 189 -10.34 -20.73 1.09
CA ILE A 189 -11.53 -21.58 1.30
C ILE A 189 -11.30 -22.57 2.43
N LEU A 190 -10.10 -23.15 2.51
CA LEU A 190 -9.71 -24.07 3.58
C LEU A 190 -9.66 -23.39 4.95
N ASN A 191 -9.67 -22.06 5.01
CA ASN A 191 -9.78 -21.35 6.28
C ASN A 191 -11.22 -21.45 6.84
N PRO A 192 -11.42 -22.03 8.03
CA PRO A 192 -12.76 -22.23 8.60
C PRO A 192 -13.56 -20.94 8.79
N ARG A 193 -12.89 -19.79 8.95
CA ARG A 193 -13.55 -18.49 9.13
C ARG A 193 -14.03 -17.87 7.82
N TRP A 194 -13.43 -18.21 6.68
CA TRP A 194 -13.65 -17.51 5.42
C TRP A 194 -14.56 -18.32 4.48
N LYS A 195 -14.24 -19.61 4.30
CA LYS A 195 -14.98 -20.54 3.43
C LYS A 195 -15.25 -19.90 2.04
N PHE A 196 -16.30 -20.34 1.36
CA PHE A 196 -16.72 -19.78 0.07
C PHE A 196 -17.26 -18.34 0.15
N LYS A 197 -17.76 -17.89 1.31
CA LYS A 197 -18.41 -16.57 1.43
C LYS A 197 -17.46 -15.43 1.09
N VAL A 198 -16.21 -15.51 1.55
CA VAL A 198 -15.18 -14.49 1.28
C VAL A 198 -14.77 -14.48 -0.19
N ILE A 199 -14.62 -15.66 -0.81
CA ILE A 199 -14.28 -15.77 -2.25
C ILE A 199 -15.41 -15.25 -3.12
N TRP A 200 -16.65 -15.58 -2.77
CA TRP A 200 -17.84 -15.07 -3.45
C TRP A 200 -17.88 -13.54 -3.40
N PHE A 201 -17.70 -12.96 -2.21
CA PHE A 201 -17.62 -11.50 -2.05
C PHE A 201 -16.49 -10.90 -2.90
N ALA A 202 -15.33 -11.53 -2.93
CA ALA A 202 -14.19 -11.06 -3.70
C ALA A 202 -14.47 -11.03 -5.21
N TYR A 203 -15.01 -12.13 -5.77
CA TYR A 203 -15.32 -12.23 -7.19
C TYR A 203 -16.49 -11.37 -7.62
N THR A 204 -17.55 -11.28 -6.82
CA THR A 204 -18.67 -10.37 -7.12
C THR A 204 -18.27 -8.91 -7.21
N LYS A 205 -17.15 -8.51 -6.58
CA LYS A 205 -16.63 -7.14 -6.67
C LYS A 205 -15.69 -6.92 -7.85
N ILE A 206 -14.87 -7.91 -8.20
CA ILE A 206 -13.83 -7.76 -9.22
C ILE A 206 -14.33 -8.13 -10.62
N ASP A 207 -15.13 -9.20 -10.71
CA ASP A 207 -15.58 -9.77 -11.98
C ASP A 207 -16.96 -10.42 -11.77
N PRO A 208 -18.01 -9.58 -11.66
CA PRO A 208 -19.36 -10.06 -11.38
C PRO A 208 -19.88 -11.04 -12.44
N SER A 209 -19.52 -10.82 -13.72
CA SER A 209 -20.03 -11.59 -14.86
C SER A 209 -19.54 -13.04 -14.89
N THR A 210 -18.34 -13.33 -14.37
CA THR A 210 -17.80 -14.70 -14.34
C THR A 210 -17.79 -15.31 -12.94
N CYS A 211 -18.34 -14.62 -11.95
CA CYS A 211 -18.28 -15.02 -10.54
C CYS A 211 -18.89 -16.41 -10.32
N GLU A 212 -20.10 -16.65 -10.83
CA GLU A 212 -20.81 -17.93 -10.65
C GLU A 212 -20.02 -19.10 -11.24
N GLU A 213 -19.56 -18.94 -12.48
CA GLU A 213 -18.76 -19.93 -13.19
C GLU A 213 -17.46 -20.26 -12.43
N LYS A 214 -16.73 -19.22 -11.99
CA LYS A 214 -15.49 -19.40 -11.20
C LYS A 214 -15.75 -20.16 -9.90
N ILE A 215 -16.84 -19.86 -9.20
CA ILE A 215 -17.19 -20.53 -7.95
C ILE A 215 -17.60 -22.00 -8.19
N ILE A 216 -18.38 -22.28 -9.23
CA ILE A 216 -18.76 -23.65 -9.61
C ILE A 216 -17.50 -24.46 -9.94
N ASN A 217 -16.60 -23.91 -10.74
CA ASN A 217 -15.35 -24.58 -11.10
C ASN A 217 -14.46 -24.84 -9.87
N LEU A 218 -14.37 -23.88 -8.94
CA LEU A 218 -13.63 -24.08 -7.69
C LEU A 218 -14.26 -25.16 -6.79
N ARG A 219 -15.58 -25.23 -6.70
CA ARG A 219 -16.28 -26.31 -5.95
C ARG A 219 -15.94 -27.68 -6.51
N LYS A 220 -16.08 -27.85 -7.83
CA LYS A 220 -15.75 -29.10 -8.52
C LYS A 220 -14.29 -29.52 -8.27
N LYS A 221 -13.35 -28.57 -8.33
CA LYS A 221 -11.93 -28.86 -8.06
C LYS A 221 -11.68 -29.31 -6.62
N ILE A 222 -12.29 -28.64 -5.64
CA ILE A 222 -12.16 -29.02 -4.22
C ILE A 222 -12.80 -30.38 -3.95
N GLU A 223 -14.00 -30.63 -4.51
CA GLU A 223 -14.67 -31.93 -4.41
C GLU A 223 -13.78 -33.05 -4.99
N ASN A 224 -13.22 -32.85 -6.19
CA ASN A 224 -12.30 -33.81 -6.81
C ASN A 224 -11.03 -34.03 -5.97
N CYS A 225 -10.52 -33.02 -5.27
CA CYS A 225 -9.39 -33.21 -4.37
C CYS A 225 -9.76 -34.02 -3.12
N LEU A 226 -10.97 -33.83 -2.59
CA LEU A 226 -11.44 -34.54 -1.40
C LEU A 226 -11.83 -35.99 -1.69
N THR A 227 -12.30 -36.31 -2.90
CA THR A 227 -12.64 -37.68 -3.30
C THR A 227 -11.43 -38.53 -3.71
N ASN A 228 -10.28 -37.90 -3.98
CA ASN A 228 -9.04 -38.57 -4.38
C ASN A 228 -7.99 -38.66 -3.25
N MET A 229 -8.39 -38.36 -2.00
CA MET A 229 -7.61 -38.56 -0.77
C MET A 229 -8.16 -39.74 0.02
#